data_AF-A0A813HBI6-F1
#
_entry.id   AF-A0A813HBI6-F1
#
_cell.length_a   1.000
_cell.length_b   1.000
_cell.length_c   1.000
_cell.angle_alpha   90.00
_cell.angle_beta   90.00
_cell.angle_gamma   90.00
#
_symmetry.space_group_name_H-M   'P 1'
#
loop_
_entity.id
_entity.type
_entity.pdbx_description
1 polymer ?
#
loop_
_entity_poly.entity_id
_entity_poly.type
_entity_poly.pdbx_seq_one_letter_code
_entity_poly.pdbx_strand_id
1 'polypeptide(L)'
;MDMVKEAYVHLRAIPNITMARFGSEQQQASSVLEIVNCCRLPKMAFASEVAAPSSTLRPRILITGAVADAEALSVCQTFQILVQRSMQVQVAVVRSPAEMESALPFASYVVVLFSRGMLRDPSFAEILLSANSLSDTSNSDSKHKASERNLEFVTVTWLILGMRFLLSIFSIVV
;
A
#
# COMPACT_ATOMS: atom_id res chain seq x y z
N MET A 1 31.70 28.04 -14.58
CA MET A 1 30.89 27.11 -15.39
C MET A 1 31.37 25.66 -15.27
N ASP A 2 32.63 25.43 -14.89
CA ASP A 2 33.21 24.08 -14.89
C ASP A 2 32.59 23.14 -13.84
N MET A 3 32.19 23.65 -12.68
CA MET A 3 31.47 22.86 -11.66
C MET A 3 30.17 22.23 -12.18
N VAL A 4 29.44 22.91 -13.08
CA VAL A 4 28.19 22.37 -13.65
C VAL A 4 28.50 21.21 -14.61
N LYS A 5 29.60 21.30 -15.38
CA LYS A 5 30.04 20.24 -16.29
C LYS A 5 30.52 19.02 -15.51
N GLU A 6 31.30 19.23 -14.45
CA GLU A 6 31.76 18.15 -13.57
C GLU A 6 30.58 17.45 -12.89
N ALA A 7 29.60 18.21 -12.36
CA ALA A 7 28.39 17.65 -11.78
C ALA A 7 27.59 16.83 -12.80
N TYR A 8 27.46 17.31 -14.05
CA TYR A 8 26.76 16.57 -15.10
C TYR A 8 27.48 15.26 -15.49
N VAL A 9 28.81 15.30 -15.64
CA VAL A 9 29.63 14.11 -15.90
C VAL A 9 29.48 13.11 -14.76
N HIS A 10 29.48 13.58 -13.52
CA HIS A 10 29.26 12.74 -12.35
C HIS A 10 27.87 12.11 -12.35
N LEU A 11 26.81 12.88 -12.58
CA LEU A 11 25.43 12.37 -12.65
C LEU A 11 25.25 11.32 -13.76
N ARG A 12 25.92 11.48 -14.91
CA ARG A 12 25.92 10.49 -15.98
C ARG A 12 26.68 9.21 -15.65
N ALA A 13 27.66 9.28 -14.77
CA ALA A 13 28.43 8.10 -14.34
C ALA A 13 27.69 7.27 -13.28
N ILE A 14 26.62 7.81 -12.67
CA ILE A 14 25.81 7.07 -11.71
C ILE A 14 25.07 5.94 -12.45
N PRO A 15 25.18 4.68 -11.98
CA PRO A 15 24.47 3.56 -12.61
C PRO A 15 22.96 3.79 -12.54
N ASN A 16 22.28 3.54 -13.67
CA ASN A 16 20.83 3.58 -13.71
C ASN A 16 20.26 2.29 -13.11
N ILE A 17 19.69 2.39 -11.92
CA ILE A 17 19.02 1.27 -11.24
C ILE A 17 17.54 1.35 -11.54
N THR A 18 17.01 0.33 -12.22
CA THR A 18 15.58 0.26 -12.54
C THR A 18 14.80 -0.25 -11.33
N MET A 19 13.86 0.56 -10.83
CA MET A 19 12.98 0.16 -9.73
C MET A 19 11.67 -0.41 -10.27
N ALA A 20 11.43 -1.69 -10.03
CA ALA A 20 10.19 -2.37 -10.41
C ALA A 20 9.02 -1.91 -9.52
N ARG A 21 8.42 -0.75 -9.83
CA ARG A 21 7.35 -0.14 -9.01
C ARG A 21 6.14 -1.04 -8.79
N PHE A 22 5.81 -1.87 -9.77
CA PHE A 22 4.71 -2.85 -9.69
C PHE A 22 5.21 -4.28 -9.44
N GLY A 23 6.50 -4.44 -9.14
CA GLY A 23 7.10 -5.74 -8.86
C GLY A 23 6.63 -6.32 -7.53
N SER A 24 7.08 -7.55 -7.26
CA SER A 24 6.96 -8.14 -5.93
C SER A 24 7.77 -7.34 -4.90
N GLU A 25 7.42 -7.46 -3.62
CA GLU A 25 8.20 -6.84 -2.54
C GLU A 25 9.68 -7.23 -2.62
N GLN A 26 9.98 -8.46 -3.00
CA GLN A 26 11.34 -8.94 -3.18
C GLN A 26 12.07 -8.26 -4.34
N GLN A 27 11.38 -8.01 -5.46
CA GLN A 27 11.94 -7.24 -6.57
C GLN A 27 12.21 -5.79 -6.15
N GLN A 28 11.27 -5.15 -5.46
CA GLN A 28 11.45 -3.79 -4.94
C GLN A 28 12.61 -3.72 -3.93
N ALA A 29 12.67 -4.65 -2.98
CA ALA A 29 13.74 -4.75 -2.00
C ALA A 29 15.11 -4.97 -2.66
N SER A 30 15.17 -5.77 -3.73
CA SER A 30 16.41 -5.98 -4.49
C SER A 30 16.92 -4.69 -5.14
N SER A 31 16.04 -3.88 -5.74
CA SER A 31 16.39 -2.57 -6.29
C SER A 31 16.87 -1.61 -5.19
N VAL A 32 16.24 -1.61 -4.02
CA VAL A 32 16.68 -0.78 -2.87
C VAL A 32 18.06 -1.20 -2.38
N LEU A 33 18.32 -2.50 -2.27
CA LEU A 33 19.64 -3.02 -1.88
C LEU A 33 20.72 -2.63 -2.89
N GLU A 34 20.40 -2.65 -4.19
CA GLU A 34 21.30 -2.17 -5.23
C GLU A 34 21.66 -0.69 -5.04
N ILE A 35 20.66 0.17 -4.78
CA ILE A 35 20.87 1.60 -4.49
C ILE A 35 21.75 1.78 -3.25
N VAL A 36 21.47 1.06 -2.17
CA VAL A 36 22.27 1.10 -0.92
C VAL A 36 23.73 0.72 -1.19
N ASN A 37 23.97 -0.29 -2.01
CA ASN A 37 25.32 -0.72 -2.39
C ASN A 37 26.03 0.33 -3.25
N CYS A 38 25.35 0.92 -4.24
CA CYS A 38 25.92 1.96 -5.10
C CYS A 38 26.24 3.25 -4.32
N CYS A 39 25.40 3.62 -3.35
CA CYS A 39 25.57 4.82 -2.53
C CYS A 39 26.47 4.62 -1.30
N ARG A 40 26.97 3.39 -1.06
CA ARG A 40 27.77 3.03 0.13
C ARG A 40 27.07 3.38 1.46
N LEU A 41 25.75 3.25 1.50
CA LEU A 41 24.97 3.51 2.71
C LEU A 41 25.13 2.36 3.72
N PRO A 42 25.12 2.63 5.03
CA PRO A 42 25.22 1.59 6.05
C PRO A 42 24.02 0.64 6.00
N LYS A 43 24.29 -0.65 5.81
CA LYS A 43 23.26 -1.69 5.58
C LYS A 43 22.35 -1.96 6.78
N MET A 44 22.77 -1.57 7.99
CA MET A 44 22.03 -1.88 9.23
C MET A 44 20.63 -1.26 9.28
N ALA A 45 20.38 -0.16 8.55
CA ALA A 45 19.06 0.47 8.53
C ALA A 45 18.00 -0.33 7.75
N PHE A 46 18.40 -1.21 6.82
CA PHE A 46 17.49 -1.85 5.87
C PHE A 46 17.26 -3.35 6.13
N ALA A 47 18.13 -3.99 6.89
CA ALA A 47 18.07 -5.45 7.10
C ALA A 47 16.92 -5.90 8.02
N SER A 48 16.34 -5.00 8.82
CA SER A 48 15.33 -5.36 9.83
C SER A 48 13.90 -5.54 9.28
N GLU A 49 13.61 -5.06 8.06
CA GLU A 49 12.25 -5.08 7.50
C GLU A 49 12.05 -6.13 6.41
N VAL A 50 13.13 -6.74 5.89
CA VAL A 50 13.06 -7.82 4.88
C VAL A 50 12.88 -9.20 5.54
N ALA A 51 12.13 -9.25 6.65
CA ALA A 51 11.75 -10.53 7.23
C ALA A 51 10.78 -11.24 6.25
N ALA A 52 11.06 -12.51 5.96
CA ALA A 52 10.39 -13.29 4.93
C ALA A 52 8.86 -13.13 4.95
N PRO A 53 8.20 -13.10 3.77
CA PRO A 53 6.74 -13.05 3.71
C PRO A 53 6.20 -14.32 4.35
N SER A 54 5.75 -14.22 5.61
CA SER A 54 5.05 -15.32 6.24
C SER A 54 3.74 -15.48 5.48
N SER A 55 3.56 -16.60 4.78
CA SER A 55 2.41 -16.92 3.93
C SER A 55 1.07 -17.05 4.69
N THR A 56 1.03 -16.61 5.95
CA THR A 56 -0.12 -16.68 6.85
C THR A 56 -0.50 -15.31 7.43
N LEU A 57 -0.07 -14.20 6.80
CA LEU A 57 -0.46 -12.88 7.27
C LEU A 57 -1.97 -12.71 7.08
N ARG A 58 -2.65 -12.38 8.18
CA ARG A 58 -4.09 -12.16 8.29
C ARG A 58 -4.28 -10.66 8.53
N PRO A 59 -4.24 -9.83 7.48
CA PRO A 59 -4.30 -8.39 7.63
C PRO A 59 -5.62 -7.98 8.28
N ARG A 60 -5.56 -7.08 9.26
CA ARG A 60 -6.75 -6.49 9.88
C ARG A 60 -7.25 -5.25 9.17
N ILE A 61 -6.35 -4.59 8.44
CA ILE A 61 -6.64 -3.39 7.66
C ILE A 61 -6.21 -3.66 6.23
N LEU A 62 -7.13 -3.50 5.30
CA LEU A 62 -6.83 -3.50 3.86
C LEU A 62 -6.77 -2.05 3.39
N ILE A 63 -5.78 -1.73 2.57
CA ILE A 63 -5.65 -0.44 1.92
C ILE A 63 -5.80 -0.66 0.41
N THR A 64 -6.60 0.18 -0.24
CA THR A 64 -6.69 0.24 -1.69
C THR A 64 -6.70 1.68 -2.18
N GLY A 65 -6.41 1.88 -3.46
CA GLY A 65 -6.35 3.19 -4.12
C GLY A 65 -6.22 3.01 -5.64
N ALA A 66 -5.72 4.03 -6.35
CA ALA A 66 -5.43 3.93 -7.78
C ALA A 66 -4.14 3.11 -8.02
N VAL A 67 -4.20 1.80 -7.79
CA VAL A 67 -3.01 0.91 -7.78
C VAL A 67 -2.32 0.75 -9.13
N ALA A 68 -2.98 1.11 -10.24
CA ALA A 68 -2.38 1.21 -11.56
C ALA A 68 -1.48 2.45 -11.72
N ASP A 69 -1.67 3.47 -10.89
CA ASP A 69 -0.83 4.66 -10.85
C ASP A 69 0.32 4.47 -9.85
N ALA A 70 1.54 4.66 -10.33
CA ALA A 70 2.73 4.38 -9.53
C ALA A 70 2.89 5.33 -8.34
N GLU A 71 2.42 6.58 -8.46
CA GLU A 71 2.45 7.55 -7.37
C GLU A 71 1.44 7.18 -6.29
N ALA A 72 0.19 6.91 -6.67
CA ALA A 72 -0.84 6.45 -5.75
C ALA A 72 -0.47 5.13 -5.06
N LEU A 73 0.11 4.17 -5.76
CA LEU A 73 0.61 2.93 -5.16
C LEU A 73 1.70 3.21 -4.11
N SER A 74 2.65 4.09 -4.43
CA SER A 74 3.73 4.49 -3.49
C SER A 74 3.15 5.14 -2.23
N VAL A 75 2.09 5.95 -2.37
CA VAL A 75 1.35 6.53 -1.25
C VAL A 75 0.66 5.45 -0.42
N CYS A 76 0.01 4.46 -1.05
CA CYS A 76 -0.62 3.33 -0.36
C CYS A 76 0.39 2.53 0.47
N GLN A 77 1.56 2.21 -0.09
CA GLN A 77 2.63 1.49 0.60
C GLN A 77 3.21 2.31 1.76
N THR A 78 3.43 3.61 1.54
CA THR A 78 3.91 4.50 2.61
C THR A 78 2.89 4.58 3.75
N PHE A 79 1.61 4.70 3.42
CA PHE A 79 0.53 4.74 4.40
C PHE A 79 0.42 3.41 5.17
N GLN A 80 0.56 2.26 4.50
CA GLN A 80 0.64 0.94 5.13
C GLN A 80 1.73 0.90 6.20
N ILE A 81 2.96 1.33 5.88
CA ILE A 81 4.08 1.35 6.84
C ILE A 81 3.75 2.24 8.04
N LEU A 82 3.18 3.43 7.81
CA LEU A 82 2.83 4.36 8.88
C LEU A 82 1.75 3.80 9.80
N VAL A 83 0.67 3.22 9.24
CA VAL A 83 -0.43 2.62 10.00
C VAL A 83 0.08 1.39 10.77
N GLN A 84 0.83 0.51 10.12
CA GLN A 84 1.37 -0.69 10.74
C GLN A 84 2.31 -0.36 11.90
N ARG A 85 3.17 0.66 11.77
CA ARG A 85 4.04 1.12 12.87
C ARG A 85 3.26 1.76 14.01
N SER A 86 2.25 2.57 13.69
CA SER A 86 1.45 3.30 14.69
C SER A 86 0.53 2.37 15.49
N MET A 87 -0.14 1.44 14.81
CA MET A 87 -1.16 0.59 15.41
C MET A 87 -0.66 -0.80 15.80
N GLN A 88 0.55 -1.19 15.37
CA GLN A 88 1.11 -2.53 15.59
C GLN A 88 0.18 -3.67 15.10
N VAL A 89 -0.61 -3.41 14.05
CA VAL A 89 -1.49 -4.41 13.40
C VAL A 89 -1.00 -4.70 11.99
N GLN A 90 -1.30 -5.88 11.48
CA GLN A 90 -0.99 -6.25 10.10
C GLN A 90 -1.90 -5.47 9.14
N VAL A 91 -1.27 -4.80 8.17
CA VAL A 91 -1.92 -4.02 7.13
C VAL A 91 -1.46 -4.54 5.77
N ALA A 92 -2.37 -4.66 4.82
CA ALA A 92 -2.04 -5.09 3.46
C ALA A 92 -2.56 -4.08 2.43
N VAL A 93 -1.76 -3.81 1.40
CA VAL A 93 -2.21 -3.06 0.21
C VAL A 93 -2.73 -4.06 -0.81
N VAL A 94 -3.99 -3.91 -1.18
CA VAL A 94 -4.70 -4.78 -2.13
C VAL A 94 -4.61 -4.16 -3.52
N ARG A 95 -4.12 -4.93 -4.49
CA ARG A 95 -3.87 -4.47 -5.87
C ARG A 95 -4.81 -5.10 -6.90
N SER A 96 -5.56 -6.13 -6.51
CA SER A 96 -6.47 -6.82 -7.41
C SER A 96 -7.74 -7.31 -6.68
N PRO A 97 -8.83 -7.59 -7.42
CA PRO A 97 -10.03 -8.19 -6.84
C PRO A 97 -9.74 -9.52 -6.14
N ALA A 98 -8.92 -10.38 -6.73
CA ALA A 98 -8.54 -11.66 -6.14
C ALA A 98 -7.79 -11.51 -4.81
N GLU A 99 -6.90 -10.51 -4.70
CA GLU A 99 -6.25 -10.19 -3.43
C GLU A 99 -7.26 -9.71 -2.38
N MET A 100 -8.24 -8.88 -2.78
CA MET A 100 -9.31 -8.42 -1.90
C MET A 100 -10.07 -9.61 -1.32
N GLU A 101 -10.58 -10.49 -2.18
CA GLU A 101 -11.39 -11.66 -1.80
C GLU A 101 -10.64 -12.60 -0.85
N SER A 102 -9.33 -12.79 -1.09
CA SER A 102 -8.51 -13.65 -0.24
C SER A 102 -8.25 -13.06 1.16
N ALA A 103 -8.17 -11.74 1.28
CA ALA A 103 -7.76 -11.05 2.50
C ALA A 103 -8.95 -10.54 3.34
N LEU A 104 -10.08 -10.26 2.69
CA LEU A 104 -11.29 -9.72 3.32
C LEU A 104 -11.81 -10.53 4.51
N PRO A 105 -11.81 -11.87 4.52
CA PRO A 105 -12.28 -12.66 5.68
C PRO A 105 -11.51 -12.38 6.99
N PHE A 106 -10.30 -11.86 6.88
CA PHE A 106 -9.43 -11.53 8.01
C PHE A 106 -9.48 -10.05 8.39
N ALA A 107 -9.91 -9.20 7.46
CA ALA A 107 -9.97 -7.77 7.63
C ALA A 107 -11.10 -7.35 8.58
N SER A 108 -10.88 -6.23 9.26
CA SER A 108 -11.91 -5.49 10.01
C SER A 108 -12.19 -4.13 9.38
N TYR A 109 -11.24 -3.60 8.60
CA TYR A 109 -11.33 -2.29 7.97
C TYR A 109 -10.87 -2.36 6.52
N VAL A 110 -11.55 -1.62 5.65
CA VAL A 110 -11.08 -1.32 4.30
C VAL A 110 -10.89 0.19 4.18
N VAL A 111 -9.65 0.59 3.96
CA VAL A 111 -9.24 1.98 3.81
C VAL A 111 -9.06 2.27 2.33
N VAL A 112 -9.72 3.31 1.85
CA VAL A 112 -9.63 3.77 0.46
C VAL A 112 -8.90 5.11 0.42
N LEU A 113 -7.74 5.12 -0.23
CA LEU A 113 -6.95 6.34 -0.45
C LEU A 113 -7.34 6.96 -1.80
N PHE A 114 -8.06 8.09 -1.74
CA PHE A 114 -8.51 8.77 -2.95
C PHE A 114 -7.37 9.59 -3.58
N SER A 115 -7.03 9.25 -4.82
CA SER A 115 -6.18 10.06 -5.69
C SER A 115 -6.99 10.64 -6.85
N ARG A 116 -6.41 11.65 -7.52
CA ARG A 116 -7.07 12.32 -8.64
C ARG A 116 -7.27 11.33 -9.79
N GLY A 117 -8.51 11.21 -10.26
CA GLY A 117 -8.85 10.38 -11.42
C GLY A 117 -9.15 8.91 -11.12
N MET A 118 -8.99 8.46 -9.87
CA MET A 118 -9.22 7.07 -9.47
C MET A 118 -10.63 6.55 -9.78
N LEU A 119 -11.65 7.39 -9.63
CA LEU A 119 -13.04 7.02 -9.94
C LEU A 119 -13.30 6.74 -11.42
N ARG A 120 -12.36 7.06 -12.31
CA ARG A 120 -12.45 6.74 -13.75
C ARG A 120 -11.78 5.42 -14.09
N ASP A 121 -11.06 4.82 -13.15
CA ASP A 121 -10.38 3.54 -13.34
C ASP A 121 -11.37 2.39 -13.06
N PRO A 122 -11.71 1.57 -14.07
CA PRO A 122 -12.62 0.44 -13.88
C PRO A 122 -12.06 -0.61 -12.92
N SER A 123 -10.73 -0.79 -12.87
CA SER A 123 -10.09 -1.77 -11.98
C SER A 123 -10.31 -1.42 -10.50
N PHE A 124 -10.35 -0.13 -10.19
CA PHE A 124 -10.69 0.35 -8.85
C PHE A 124 -12.13 0.01 -8.47
N ALA A 125 -13.08 0.20 -9.39
CA ALA A 125 -14.48 -0.15 -9.15
C ALA A 125 -14.66 -1.66 -8.91
N GLU A 126 -13.95 -2.50 -9.67
CA GLU A 126 -13.96 -3.96 -9.48
C GLU A 126 -13.48 -4.37 -8.08
N ILE A 127 -12.40 -3.76 -7.59
CA ILE A 127 -11.87 -4.03 -6.24
C ILE A 127 -12.90 -3.67 -5.16
N LEU A 128 -13.59 -2.53 -5.31
CA LEU A 128 -14.63 -2.12 -4.36
C LEU A 128 -15.87 -3.03 -4.42
N LEU A 129 -16.26 -3.46 -5.61
CA LEU A 129 -17.39 -4.38 -5.79
C LEU A 129 -17.08 -5.75 -5.15
N SER A 130 -15.85 -6.26 -5.29
CA SER A 130 -15.42 -7.48 -4.59
C SER A 130 -15.41 -7.34 -3.07
N ALA A 131 -15.22 -6.14 -2.52
CA ALA A 131 -15.32 -5.90 -1.08
C ALA A 131 -16.79 -5.98 -0.59
N ASN A 132 -17.76 -5.55 -1.40
CA ASN A 132 -19.19 -5.57 -1.07
C ASN A 132 -19.86 -6.92 -1.32
N SER A 133 -19.44 -7.70 -2.32
CA SER A 133 -20.12 -8.97 -2.64
C SER A 133 -19.98 -10.03 -1.53
N LEU A 134 -18.89 -9.99 -0.77
CA LEU A 134 -18.65 -10.93 0.32
C LEU A 134 -19.46 -10.65 1.60
N SER A 135 -19.93 -9.42 1.82
CA SER A 135 -20.81 -9.13 2.97
C SER A 135 -22.17 -9.81 2.85
N ASP A 136 -22.63 -10.06 1.63
CA ASP A 136 -23.97 -10.60 1.38
C ASP A 136 -24.04 -12.13 1.53
N THR A 137 -22.89 -12.82 1.44
CA THR A 137 -22.84 -14.29 1.36
C THR A 137 -22.86 -14.97 2.74
N SER A 138 -22.78 -14.23 3.85
CA SER A 138 -22.73 -14.80 5.21
C SER A 138 -24.08 -15.29 5.77
N ASN A 139 -25.17 -15.31 4.99
CA ASN A 139 -26.52 -15.62 5.47
C ASN A 139 -27.04 -17.04 5.22
N SER A 140 -26.27 -17.94 4.58
CA SER A 140 -26.69 -19.32 4.33
C SER A 140 -25.71 -20.33 4.91
N ASP A 141 -26.13 -21.02 5.98
CA ASP A 141 -25.50 -22.24 6.55
C ASP A 141 -24.12 -22.11 7.22
N SER A 142 -24.09 -21.69 8.49
CA SER A 142 -23.51 -22.49 9.59
C SER A 142 -23.35 -21.70 10.91
N LYS A 143 -23.67 -22.37 12.02
CA LYS A 143 -23.48 -21.92 13.40
C LYS A 143 -22.00 -21.74 13.75
N HIS A 144 -21.38 -20.66 13.32
CA HIS A 144 -20.26 -20.08 14.05
C HIS A 144 -20.55 -18.59 14.19
N LYS A 145 -20.57 -18.10 15.43
CA LYS A 145 -20.61 -16.67 15.76
C LYS A 145 -19.36 -15.99 15.19
N ALA A 146 -19.29 -15.80 13.88
CA ALA A 146 -18.57 -14.70 13.30
C ALA A 146 -19.37 -13.47 13.75
N SER A 147 -18.86 -12.84 14.82
CA SER A 147 -19.26 -11.50 15.26
C SER A 147 -19.64 -10.68 14.03
N GLU A 148 -20.81 -10.04 14.03
CA GLU A 148 -21.14 -8.96 13.09
C GLU A 148 -19.91 -8.05 13.00
N ARG A 149 -19.13 -8.19 11.93
CA ARG A 149 -18.00 -7.30 11.66
C ARG A 149 -18.56 -6.28 10.71
N ASN A 150 -18.90 -5.11 11.26
CA ASN A 150 -19.18 -3.95 10.44
C ASN A 150 -17.88 -3.60 9.71
N LEU A 151 -17.85 -3.85 8.40
CA LEU A 151 -16.73 -3.44 7.56
C LEU A 151 -16.84 -1.91 7.42
N GLU A 152 -15.94 -1.18 8.09
CA GLU A 152 -15.96 0.27 7.99
C GLU A 152 -15.10 0.72 6.80
N PHE A 153 -15.70 1.54 5.93
CA PHE A 153 -14.99 2.23 4.86
C PHE A 153 -14.43 3.53 5.38
N VAL A 154 -13.10 3.59 5.46
CA VAL A 154 -12.41 4.81 5.84
C VAL A 154 -11.86 5.48 4.61
N THR A 155 -12.25 6.74 4.40
CA THR A 155 -11.73 7.55 3.31
C THR A 155 -10.73 8.56 3.88
N VAL A 156 -9.55 8.62 3.28
CA VAL A 156 -8.50 9.58 3.65
C VAL A 156 -8.22 10.46 2.45
N THR A 157 -8.52 11.74 2.59
CA THR A 157 -8.23 12.76 1.57
C THR A 157 -6.96 13.49 1.96
N TRP A 158 -5.97 13.48 1.07
CA TRP A 158 -4.73 14.23 1.27
C TRP A 158 -4.95 15.67 0.81
N LEU A 159 -5.14 16.57 1.78
CA LEU A 159 -5.02 18.01 1.55
C LEU A 159 -3.59 18.42 1.88
N ILE A 160 -2.79 18.67 0.84
CA ILE A 160 -1.47 19.28 1.01
C ILE A 160 -1.69 20.75 1.38
N LEU A 161 -1.90 21.03 2.67
CA LEU A 161 -1.80 22.36 3.23
C LEU A 161 -0.48 22.44 4.01
N GLY A 162 0.54 23.06 3.40
CA GLY A 162 1.78 23.52 4.05
C GLY A 162 2.33 22.68 5.20
N MET A 163 3.06 21.59 4.88
CA MET A 163 3.88 20.78 5.81
C MET A 163 3.19 20.23 7.08
N ARG A 164 1.86 20.26 7.17
CA ARG A 164 1.12 19.59 8.25
C ARG A 164 0.22 18.52 7.66
N PHE A 165 0.55 17.26 7.96
CA PHE A 165 -0.31 16.12 7.68
C PHE A 165 -1.53 16.19 8.58
N LEU A 166 -2.65 16.69 8.05
CA LEU A 166 -3.96 16.55 8.66
C LEU A 166 -4.61 15.29 8.09
N LEU A 167 -4.59 14.21 8.87
CA LEU A 167 -5.44 13.05 8.60
C LEU A 167 -6.88 13.45 8.97
N SER A 168 -7.70 13.75 7.97
CA SER A 168 -9.14 13.79 8.16
C SER A 168 -9.68 12.39 7.85
N ILE A 169 -9.99 11.64 8.90
CA ILE A 169 -10.63 10.32 8.79
C ILE A 169 -12.12 10.59 8.62
N PHE A 170 -12.65 10.37 7.42
CA PHE A 170 -14.09 10.28 7.23
C PHE A 170 -14.47 8.81 7.26
N SER A 171 -15.18 8.40 8.33
CA SER A 171 -15.84 7.10 8.38
C SER A 171 -17.12 7.20 7.57
N ILE A 172 -17.20 6.45 6.47
CA ILE A 172 -18.45 6.19 5.79
C ILE A 172 -18.84 4.78 6.21
N VAL A 173 -19.82 4.70 7.12
CA VAL A 173 -20.50 3.43 7.40
C VAL A 173 -21.51 3.27 6.25
N VAL A 174 -21.21 2.35 5.33
CA VAL A 174 -22.15 1.91 4.28
C VAL A 174 -22.98 0.77 4.83
#